data_AF-A0A7T1MB68-F1
#
_entry.id   AF-A0A7T1MB68-F1
#
_cell.length_a   1.000
_cell.length_b   1.000
_cell.length_c   1.000
_cell.angle_alpha   90.00
_cell.angle_beta   90.00
_cell.angle_gamma   90.00
#
_symmetry.space_group_name_H-M   'P 1'
#
loop_
_entity.id
_entity.type
_entity.pdbx_description
1 polymer ?
#
loop_
_entity_poly.entity_id
_entity_poly.type
_entity_poly.pdbx_seq_one_letter_code
_entity_poly.pdbx_strand_id
1 'polypeptide(L)'
;MPQLKSEGGEPSAPATPGLILLSYTTCWDAAGADAIGFQARAVRAQPELLKHLDSIPLPAICHWKGHHWVVLHGRARRHYVIADPAIGVRWLSEKDFLQGWSNGVMLLLEPDQHRLAEQEEAPRAPFLRFLRLVLPYRGLLLQALAINAVIGLLALAMPLLMQLLTDDVLVRRDTQLLTSLGLGMLLLFLFRNLISLLQGHLVGHFAQRLQLGMLLEYGHQLLRLPAASQQVV
;
A
#
# COMPACT_ATOMS: atom_id res chain seq x y z
N MET A 1 -42.74 -43.69 -51.66
CA MET A 1 -42.30 -42.51 -52.43
C MET A 1 -43.37 -41.44 -52.33
N PRO A 2 -43.03 -40.14 -52.28
CA PRO A 2 -41.67 -39.53 -52.28
C PRO A 2 -41.37 -38.89 -50.90
N GLN A 3 -40.17 -38.90 -50.29
CA GLN A 3 -38.79 -38.56 -50.73
C GLN A 3 -38.60 -37.13 -51.24
N LEU A 4 -37.79 -36.36 -50.51
CA LEU A 4 -36.67 -35.49 -50.96
C LEU A 4 -36.07 -34.85 -49.67
N LYS A 5 -34.92 -35.28 -49.14
CA LYS A 5 -33.52 -35.04 -49.58
C LYS A 5 -33.05 -33.62 -49.17
N SER A 6 -32.35 -33.48 -48.04
CA SER A 6 -30.87 -33.42 -47.88
C SER A 6 -30.22 -32.27 -48.65
N GLU A 7 -29.67 -31.29 -47.94
CA GLU A 7 -28.27 -30.81 -47.90
C GLU A 7 -28.17 -29.92 -46.64
N GLY A 8 -27.17 -29.93 -45.76
CA GLY A 8 -25.74 -30.12 -45.93
C GLY A 8 -25.07 -28.89 -45.31
N GLY A 9 -24.33 -29.06 -44.20
CA GLY A 9 -23.55 -27.95 -43.63
C GLY A 9 -23.25 -28.06 -42.13
N GLU A 10 -22.58 -29.13 -41.70
CA GLU A 10 -21.61 -28.95 -40.62
C GLU A 10 -20.57 -27.91 -41.07
N PRO A 11 -20.14 -27.02 -40.17
CA PRO A 11 -18.75 -26.62 -40.11
C PRO A 11 -18.12 -27.28 -38.88
N SER A 12 -17.53 -28.44 -39.15
CA SER A 12 -16.42 -29.01 -38.40
C SER A 12 -15.21 -28.04 -38.46
N ALA A 13 -14.82 -27.42 -37.34
CA ALA A 13 -13.42 -27.07 -37.03
C ALA A 13 -13.33 -26.31 -35.69
N PRO A 14 -12.23 -26.48 -34.94
CA PRO A 14 -12.23 -26.40 -33.48
C PRO A 14 -12.20 -24.96 -32.97
N ALA A 15 -13.09 -24.67 -32.01
CA ALA A 15 -12.99 -23.52 -31.14
C ALA A 15 -11.63 -23.54 -30.44
N THR A 16 -10.74 -22.63 -30.85
CA THR A 16 -9.43 -22.47 -30.25
C THR A 16 -9.63 -22.03 -28.80
N PRO A 17 -9.10 -22.74 -27.79
CA PRO A 17 -9.39 -22.48 -26.37
C PRO A 17 -9.01 -21.06 -25.90
N GLY A 18 -8.20 -20.31 -26.66
CA GLY A 18 -7.79 -18.94 -26.34
C GLY A 18 -8.87 -17.86 -26.44
N LEU A 19 -9.94 -18.06 -27.22
CA LEU A 19 -10.94 -17.01 -27.50
C LEU A 19 -12.00 -16.91 -26.39
N ILE A 20 -12.31 -18.03 -25.74
CA ILE A 20 -13.18 -18.07 -24.57
C ILE A 20 -12.45 -17.45 -23.36
N LEU A 21 -11.11 -17.56 -23.31
CA LEU A 21 -10.36 -17.03 -22.19
C LEU A 21 -10.28 -15.48 -22.15
N LEU A 22 -10.27 -14.85 -23.31
CA LEU A 22 -10.29 -13.38 -23.43
C LEU A 22 -11.67 -12.77 -23.13
N SER A 23 -12.75 -13.51 -23.34
CA SER A 23 -14.12 -13.06 -23.08
C SER A 23 -14.42 -12.97 -21.58
N TYR A 24 -13.87 -13.86 -20.75
CA TYR A 24 -14.10 -13.73 -19.32
C TYR A 24 -13.21 -12.63 -18.74
N THR A 25 -11.91 -12.55 -19.04
CA THR A 25 -11.03 -11.54 -18.40
C THR A 25 -11.54 -10.11 -18.61
N THR A 26 -12.01 -9.82 -19.82
CA THR A 26 -12.61 -8.51 -20.14
C THR A 26 -13.93 -8.24 -19.42
N CYS A 27 -14.72 -9.26 -19.06
CA CYS A 27 -15.96 -9.05 -18.31
C CYS A 27 -15.73 -8.76 -16.82
N TRP A 28 -14.67 -9.32 -16.22
CA TRP A 28 -14.28 -9.01 -14.83
C TRP A 28 -13.75 -7.57 -14.72
N ASP A 29 -12.95 -7.12 -15.69
CA ASP A 29 -12.42 -5.75 -15.71
C ASP A 29 -13.54 -4.72 -15.95
N ALA A 30 -14.51 -5.03 -16.81
CA ALA A 30 -15.67 -4.17 -17.03
C ALA A 30 -16.59 -4.07 -15.80
N ALA A 31 -16.88 -5.20 -15.13
CA ALA A 31 -17.69 -5.22 -13.91
C ALA A 31 -17.00 -4.52 -12.73
N GLY A 32 -15.67 -4.64 -12.62
CA GLY A 32 -14.88 -3.92 -11.62
C GLY A 32 -14.90 -2.41 -11.83
N ALA A 33 -14.80 -1.95 -13.09
CA ALA A 33 -14.90 -0.54 -13.43
C ALA A 33 -16.32 0.02 -13.14
N ASP A 34 -17.37 -0.73 -13.49
CA ASP A 34 -18.76 -0.33 -13.20
C ASP A 34 -19.02 -0.19 -11.70
N ALA A 35 -18.44 -1.09 -10.88
CA ALA A 35 -18.54 -1.03 -9.42
C ALA A 35 -17.83 0.19 -8.80
N ILE A 36 -16.81 0.73 -9.48
CA ILE A 36 -16.03 1.91 -9.06
C ILE A 36 -16.61 3.21 -9.64
N GLY A 37 -17.64 3.13 -10.50
CA GLY A 37 -18.29 4.29 -11.09
C GLY A 37 -17.71 4.74 -12.44
N PHE A 38 -17.03 3.85 -13.14
CA PHE A 38 -16.61 4.04 -14.53
C PHE A 38 -17.44 3.14 -15.43
N GLN A 39 -18.07 3.69 -16.46
CA GLN A 39 -18.68 2.86 -17.50
C GLN A 39 -17.57 2.34 -18.39
N ALA A 40 -17.27 1.04 -18.28
CA ALA A 40 -16.23 0.41 -19.06
C ALA A 40 -16.80 -0.31 -20.28
N ARG A 41 -16.33 0.07 -21.47
CA ARG A 41 -16.70 -0.61 -22.72
C ARG A 41 -15.49 -1.32 -23.31
N ALA A 42 -15.56 -2.65 -23.37
CA ALA A 42 -14.55 -3.45 -24.05
C ALA A 42 -14.75 -3.34 -25.57
N VAL A 43 -13.74 -2.85 -26.28
CA VAL A 43 -13.75 -2.67 -27.73
C VAL A 43 -12.53 -3.35 -28.33
N ARG A 44 -12.75 -4.10 -29.42
CA ARG A 44 -11.67 -4.59 -30.25
C ARG A 44 -11.37 -3.54 -31.31
N ALA A 45 -10.32 -2.75 -31.08
CA ALA A 45 -9.95 -1.66 -31.95
C ALA A 45 -8.92 -2.12 -32.99
N GLN A 46 -9.09 -1.61 -34.21
CA GLN A 46 -8.14 -1.84 -35.29
C GLN A 46 -6.95 -0.86 -35.15
N PRO A 47 -5.76 -1.19 -35.67
CA PRO A 47 -4.58 -0.33 -35.61
C PRO A 47 -4.80 1.09 -36.16
N GLU A 48 -5.78 1.25 -37.06
CA GLU A 48 -6.16 2.54 -37.65
C GLU A 48 -6.83 3.48 -36.65
N LEU A 49 -7.48 2.95 -35.60
CA LEU A 49 -8.12 3.74 -34.56
C LEU A 49 -7.10 4.55 -33.76
N LEU A 50 -5.84 4.08 -33.65
CA LEU A 50 -4.74 4.82 -32.99
C LEU A 50 -4.40 6.13 -33.72
N LYS A 51 -4.72 6.25 -35.01
CA LYS A 51 -4.55 7.50 -35.76
C LYS A 51 -5.60 8.55 -35.40
N HIS A 52 -6.73 8.12 -34.84
CA HIS A 52 -7.84 8.96 -34.40
C HIS A 52 -7.95 9.00 -32.87
N LEU A 53 -6.81 8.91 -32.17
CA LEU A 53 -6.77 8.87 -30.70
C LEU A 53 -7.46 10.08 -30.04
N ASP A 54 -7.47 11.23 -30.72
CA ASP A 54 -8.13 12.46 -30.26
C ASP A 54 -9.66 12.33 -30.18
N SER A 55 -10.25 11.33 -30.84
CA SER A 55 -11.69 11.07 -30.84
C SER A 55 -12.13 10.01 -29.81
N ILE A 56 -11.18 9.46 -29.05
CA ILE A 56 -11.41 8.37 -28.10
C ILE A 56 -11.39 8.93 -26.67
N PRO A 57 -12.29 8.50 -25.77
CA PRO A 57 -12.18 8.82 -24.36
C PRO A 57 -10.90 8.20 -23.77
N LEU A 58 -9.98 9.06 -23.37
CA LEU A 58 -8.77 8.72 -22.61
C LEU A 58 -9.00 9.07 -21.13
N PRO A 59 -8.42 8.32 -20.17
CA PRO A 59 -7.48 7.21 -20.34
C PRO A 59 -8.17 5.87 -20.68
N ALA A 60 -7.50 5.04 -21.47
CA ALA A 60 -7.99 3.71 -21.87
C ALA A 60 -7.07 2.60 -21.36
N ILE A 61 -7.60 1.43 -21.00
CA ILE A 61 -6.79 0.28 -20.58
C ILE A 61 -6.57 -0.62 -21.80
N CYS A 62 -5.31 -0.88 -22.15
CA CYS A 62 -4.93 -1.69 -23.30
C CYS A 62 -4.32 -3.02 -22.84
N HIS A 63 -4.67 -4.11 -23.51
CA HIS A 63 -4.01 -5.39 -23.29
C HIS A 63 -2.67 -5.44 -24.03
N TRP A 64 -1.58 -5.69 -23.32
CA TRP A 64 -0.23 -5.57 -23.85
C TRP A 64 0.53 -6.90 -23.76
N LYS A 65 1.21 -7.27 -24.86
CA LYS A 65 2.03 -8.48 -25.04
C LYS A 65 1.37 -9.79 -24.55
N GLY A 66 0.05 -9.88 -24.63
CA GLY A 66 -0.68 -11.12 -24.34
C GLY A 66 -0.86 -11.46 -22.85
N HIS A 67 -0.23 -10.72 -21.92
CA HIS A 67 -0.14 -11.15 -20.51
C HIS A 67 -0.21 -10.02 -19.46
N HIS A 68 -0.29 -8.74 -19.85
CA HIS A 68 -0.44 -7.65 -18.89
C HIS A 68 -1.31 -6.51 -19.43
N TRP A 69 -1.88 -5.74 -18.50
CA TRP A 69 -2.71 -4.59 -18.81
C TRP A 69 -1.93 -3.30 -18.55
N VAL A 70 -2.06 -2.35 -19.47
CA VAL A 70 -1.39 -1.05 -19.38
C VAL A 70 -2.39 0.07 -19.59
N VAL A 71 -2.20 1.21 -18.94
CA VAL A 71 -3.10 2.36 -19.08
C VAL A 71 -2.52 3.32 -20.12
N LEU A 72 -3.20 3.48 -21.24
CA LEU A 72 -2.90 4.49 -22.24
C LEU A 72 -3.48 5.84 -21.79
N HIS A 73 -2.59 6.77 -21.46
CA HIS A 73 -2.97 8.14 -21.08
C HIS A 73 -3.22 9.03 -22.30
N GLY A 74 -2.48 8.81 -23.39
CA GLY A 74 -2.65 9.57 -24.62
C GLY A 74 -1.39 9.61 -25.47
N ARG A 75 -1.35 10.56 -26.41
CA ARG A 75 -0.26 10.74 -27.37
C ARG A 75 0.40 12.11 -27.18
N ALA A 76 1.71 12.09 -26.99
CA ALA A 76 2.54 13.28 -26.94
C ALA A 76 3.46 13.32 -28.17
N ARG A 77 3.11 14.18 -29.14
CA ARG A 77 3.81 14.32 -30.43
C ARG A 77 3.87 13.00 -31.22
N ARG A 78 5.00 12.27 -31.13
CA ARG A 78 5.26 10.98 -31.82
C ARG A 78 5.36 9.79 -30.87
N HIS A 79 5.10 9.99 -29.59
CA HIS A 79 5.19 8.95 -28.57
C HIS A 79 3.84 8.75 -27.88
N TYR A 80 3.52 7.49 -27.59
CA TYR A 80 2.37 7.11 -26.77
C TYR A 80 2.82 7.04 -25.31
N VAL A 81 2.05 7.67 -24.43
CA VAL A 81 2.30 7.69 -22.98
C VAL A 81 1.48 6.59 -22.35
N ILE A 82 2.17 5.60 -21.81
CA ILE A 82 1.55 4.44 -21.18
C ILE A 82 1.99 4.37 -19.73
N ALA A 83 1.07 4.15 -18.81
CA ALA A 83 1.39 3.76 -17.44
C ALA A 83 1.32 2.23 -17.32
N ASP A 84 2.48 1.63 -17.07
CA ASP A 84 2.65 0.21 -16.80
C ASP A 84 2.67 -0.01 -15.26
N PRO A 85 1.77 -0.83 -14.68
CA PRO A 85 1.75 -1.07 -13.24
C PRO A 85 3.07 -1.62 -12.67
N ALA A 86 3.86 -2.32 -13.50
CA ALA A 86 5.10 -2.95 -13.06
C ALA A 86 6.30 -1.99 -13.08
N ILE A 87 6.34 -1.05 -14.03
CA ILE A 87 7.54 -0.23 -14.29
C ILE A 87 7.25 1.30 -14.20
N GLY A 88 5.99 1.70 -14.20
CA GLY A 88 5.56 3.10 -14.17
C GLY A 88 5.31 3.68 -15.56
N VAL A 89 5.42 5.01 -15.69
CA VAL A 89 5.10 5.72 -16.94
C VAL A 89 6.21 5.55 -17.97
N ARG A 90 5.83 5.11 -19.18
CA ARG A 90 6.70 4.85 -20.32
C ARG A 90 6.26 5.61 -21.55
N TRP A 91 7.26 5.99 -22.34
CA TRP A 91 7.09 6.69 -23.61
C TRP A 91 7.49 5.73 -24.71
N LEU A 92 6.51 5.29 -25.50
CA LEU A 92 6.72 4.27 -26.53
C LEU A 92 6.51 4.86 -27.91
N SER A 93 7.34 4.45 -28.86
CA SER A 93 7.11 4.80 -30.26
C SER A 93 5.86 4.08 -30.77
N GLU A 94 5.23 4.60 -31.84
CA GLU A 94 4.06 3.97 -32.46
C GLU A 94 4.33 2.52 -32.86
N LYS A 95 5.53 2.23 -33.37
CA LYS A 95 5.91 0.88 -33.78
C LYS A 95 5.99 -0.06 -32.59
N ASP A 96 6.60 0.39 -31.49
CA ASP A 96 6.74 -0.42 -30.28
C ASP A 96 5.39 -0.64 -29.59
N PHE A 97 4.51 0.37 -29.65
CA PHE A 97 3.13 0.27 -29.19
C PHE A 97 2.36 -0.80 -29.97
N LEU A 98 2.38 -0.72 -31.29
CA LEU A 98 1.67 -1.67 -32.17
C LEU A 98 2.21 -3.10 -32.04
N GLN A 99 3.51 -3.27 -31.83
CA GLN A 99 4.10 -4.58 -31.54
C GLN A 99 3.61 -5.16 -30.21
N GLY A 100 3.46 -4.30 -29.19
CA GLY A 100 2.92 -4.70 -27.89
C GLY A 100 1.42 -4.96 -27.91
N TRP A 101 0.66 -4.18 -28.67
CA TRP A 101 -0.80 -4.24 -28.76
C TRP A 101 -1.27 -5.07 -29.97
N SER A 102 -0.77 -6.30 -30.08
CA SER A 102 -1.02 -7.18 -31.23
C SER A 102 -2.44 -7.74 -31.32
N ASN A 103 -3.17 -7.79 -30.19
CA ASN A 103 -4.50 -8.39 -30.10
C ASN A 103 -5.65 -7.37 -30.27
N GLY A 104 -5.35 -6.06 -30.26
CA GLY A 104 -6.33 -5.00 -30.52
C GLY A 104 -7.38 -4.82 -29.42
N VAL A 105 -7.20 -5.41 -28.23
CA VAL A 105 -8.19 -5.33 -27.15
C VAL A 105 -7.93 -4.08 -26.33
N MET A 106 -8.94 -3.22 -26.20
CA MET A 106 -8.91 -2.00 -25.41
C MET A 106 -10.20 -1.86 -24.61
N LEU A 107 -10.08 -1.42 -23.37
CA LEU A 107 -11.18 -1.05 -22.51
C LEU A 107 -11.24 0.48 -22.47
N LEU A 108 -12.33 1.06 -22.98
CA LEU A 108 -12.58 2.49 -22.89
C LEU A 108 -13.28 2.74 -21.56
N LEU A 109 -12.75 3.67 -20.76
CA LEU A 109 -13.34 4.07 -19.51
C LEU A 109 -13.97 5.45 -19.70
N GLU A 110 -15.29 5.52 -19.58
CA GLU A 110 -16.02 6.78 -19.50
C GLU A 110 -16.36 7.04 -18.03
N PRO A 111 -15.87 8.14 -17.42
CA PRO A 111 -16.18 8.45 -16.03
C PRO A 111 -17.67 8.80 -15.90
N ASP A 112 -18.40 8.06 -15.06
CA ASP A 112 -19.76 8.45 -14.65
C ASP A 112 -19.63 9.56 -13.61
N GLN A 113 -19.79 10.81 -14.06
CA GLN A 113 -19.60 12.01 -13.24
C GLN A 113 -20.49 12.03 -11.98
N HIS A 114 -21.60 11.30 -11.99
CA HIS A 114 -22.51 11.20 -10.85
C HIS A 114 -22.00 10.28 -9.74
N ARG A 115 -21.20 9.26 -10.06
CA ARG A 115 -20.75 8.23 -9.10
C ARG A 115 -19.33 8.48 -8.56
N LEU A 116 -18.48 9.14 -9.35
CA LEU A 116 -17.15 9.59 -8.92
C LEU A 116 -17.19 10.71 -7.86
N ALA A 117 -18.24 11.53 -7.84
CA ALA A 117 -18.41 12.60 -6.85
C ALA A 117 -18.74 12.07 -5.45
N GLU A 118 -19.26 10.84 -5.32
CA GLU A 118 -19.57 10.20 -4.04
C GLU A 118 -18.36 9.48 -3.42
N GLN A 119 -17.31 9.20 -4.21
CA GLN A 119 -16.04 8.75 -3.66
C GLN A 119 -15.33 9.94 -3.02
N GLU A 120 -15.61 10.14 -1.73
CA GLU A 120 -14.84 11.04 -0.87
C GLU A 120 -13.35 10.87 -1.17
N GLU A 121 -12.72 11.97 -1.61
CA GLU A 121 -11.27 12.03 -1.78
C GLU A 121 -10.62 11.47 -0.51
N ALA A 122 -10.01 10.29 -0.61
CA ALA A 122 -9.35 9.66 0.52
C ALA A 122 -8.40 10.71 1.14
N PRO A 123 -8.62 11.13 2.40
CA PRO A 123 -7.99 12.33 2.91
C PRO A 123 -6.46 12.19 2.82
N ARG A 124 -5.84 13.15 2.11
CA ARG A 124 -4.41 13.23 1.75
C ARG A 124 -3.45 13.33 2.94
N ALA A 125 -3.91 13.06 4.16
CA ALA A 125 -3.15 13.17 5.39
C ALA A 125 -2.97 11.78 6.04
N PRO A 126 -2.07 10.93 5.51
CA PRO A 126 -1.73 9.65 6.13
C PRO A 126 -1.30 9.81 7.59
N PHE A 127 -0.72 10.97 7.94
CA PHE A 127 -0.30 11.29 9.31
C PHE A 127 -1.46 11.48 10.29
N LEU A 128 -2.55 12.14 9.88
CA LEU A 128 -3.76 12.28 10.72
C LEU A 128 -4.47 10.93 10.92
N ARG A 129 -4.44 10.06 9.91
CA ARG A 129 -4.97 8.70 10.02
C ARG A 129 -4.17 7.85 11.01
N PHE A 130 -2.85 7.98 11.00
CA PHE A 130 -1.96 7.32 11.97
C PHE A 130 -2.16 7.87 13.39
N LEU A 131 -2.26 9.21 13.54
CA LEU A 131 -2.49 9.85 14.83
C LEU A 131 -3.82 9.44 15.45
N ARG A 132 -4.88 9.30 14.64
CA ARG A 132 -6.19 8.80 15.08
C ARG A 132 -6.15 7.34 15.56
N LEU A 133 -5.23 6.54 15.02
CA LEU A 133 -5.00 5.14 15.42
C LEU A 133 -4.23 5.04 16.76
N VAL A 134 -3.37 6.01 17.06
CA VAL A 134 -2.59 6.07 18.31
C VAL A 134 -3.36 6.77 19.44
N LEU A 135 -4.31 7.65 19.11
CA LEU A 135 -5.17 8.39 20.04
C LEU A 135 -5.85 7.55 21.14
N PRO A 136 -6.39 6.33 20.89
CA PRO A 136 -7.00 5.51 21.94
C PRO A 136 -6.01 5.07 23.03
N TYR A 137 -4.70 5.09 22.76
CA TYR A 137 -3.65 4.68 23.69
C TYR A 137 -2.93 5.85 24.38
N ARG A 138 -3.49 7.07 24.29
CA ARG A 138 -2.92 8.30 24.87
C ARG A 138 -2.53 8.19 26.34
N GLY A 139 -3.28 7.44 27.15
CA GLY A 139 -2.98 7.27 28.58
C GLY A 139 -1.67 6.52 28.83
N LEU A 140 -1.42 5.47 28.04
CA LEU A 140 -0.19 4.69 28.14
C LEU A 140 1.01 5.48 27.57
N LEU A 141 0.79 6.25 26.51
CA LEU A 141 1.79 7.16 25.95
C LEU A 141 2.18 8.25 26.95
N LEU A 142 1.20 8.84 27.64
CA LEU A 142 1.44 9.88 28.65
C LEU A 142 2.22 9.33 29.85
N GLN A 143 1.89 8.12 30.30
CA GLN A 143 2.64 7.42 31.36
C GLN A 143 4.08 7.14 30.93
N ALA A 144 4.28 6.60 29.72
CA ALA A 144 5.61 6.35 29.19
C ALA A 144 6.43 7.65 29.04
N LEU A 145 5.78 8.73 28.60
CA LEU A 145 6.40 10.06 28.48
C LEU A 145 6.78 10.62 29.85
N ALA A 146 5.92 10.51 30.86
CA ALA A 146 6.19 10.94 32.22
C ALA A 146 7.37 10.17 32.83
N ILE A 147 7.41 8.84 32.67
CA ILE A 147 8.53 8.02 33.12
C ILE A 147 9.82 8.44 32.41
N ASN A 148 9.75 8.70 31.10
CA ASN A 148 10.92 9.12 30.33
C ASN A 148 11.43 10.50 30.77
N ALA A 149 10.53 11.42 31.12
CA ALA A 149 10.89 12.72 31.69
C ALA A 149 11.62 12.57 33.03
N VAL A 150 11.17 11.66 33.90
CA VAL A 150 11.84 11.35 35.17
C VAL A 150 13.22 10.73 34.94
N ILE A 151 13.34 9.75 34.03
CA ILE A 151 14.63 9.14 33.67
C ILE A 151 15.58 10.20 33.10
N GLY A 152 15.06 11.10 32.25
CA GLY A 152 15.82 12.21 31.68
C GLY A 152 16.33 13.17 32.75
N LEU A 153 15.48 13.54 33.71
CA LEU A 153 15.89 14.38 34.85
C LEU A 153 16.97 13.69 35.70
N LEU A 154 16.79 12.39 35.97
CA LEU A 154 17.77 11.58 36.71
C LEU A 154 19.10 11.43 35.93
N ALA A 155 19.03 11.41 34.60
CA ALA A 155 20.22 11.39 33.75
C ALA A 155 20.99 12.72 33.80
N LEU A 156 20.31 13.85 33.99
CA LEU A 156 20.94 15.16 34.19
C LEU A 156 21.53 15.34 35.59
N ALA A 157 21.04 14.60 36.59
CA ALA A 157 21.63 14.61 37.93
C ALA A 157 23.04 13.98 37.97
N MET A 158 23.32 12.98 37.13
CA MET A 158 24.64 12.33 37.01
C MET A 158 25.80 13.31 36.69
N PRO A 159 25.75 14.12 35.61
CA PRO A 159 26.81 15.08 35.30
C PRO A 159 26.96 16.14 36.39
N LEU A 160 25.86 16.57 37.04
CA LEU A 160 25.91 17.50 38.18
C LEU A 160 26.69 16.91 39.37
N LEU A 161 26.41 15.65 39.72
CA LEU A 161 27.13 14.94 40.78
C LEU A 161 28.60 14.74 40.41
N MET A 162 28.93 14.44 39.14
CA MET A 162 30.32 14.31 38.69
C MET A 162 31.09 15.63 38.75
N GLN A 163 30.40 16.74 38.49
CA GLN A 163 30.95 18.07 38.65
C GLN A 163 31.25 18.36 40.14
N LEU A 164 30.30 18.09 41.04
CA LEU A 164 30.52 18.22 42.49
C LEU A 164 31.68 17.34 43.00
N LEU A 165 31.78 16.12 42.47
CA LEU A 165 32.84 15.16 42.82
C LEU A 165 34.22 15.73 42.44
N THR A 166 34.33 16.32 41.27
CA THR A 166 35.61 16.83 40.73
C THR A 166 35.98 18.17 41.35
N ASP A 167 35.02 19.09 41.46
CA ASP A 167 35.27 20.49 41.84
C ASP A 167 35.40 20.66 43.37
N ASP A 168 34.55 20.00 44.16
CA ASP A 168 34.56 20.16 45.62
C ASP A 168 35.28 19.00 46.33
N VAL A 169 34.96 17.76 46.00
CA VAL A 169 35.42 16.61 46.79
C VAL A 169 36.88 16.26 46.50
N LEU A 170 37.24 16.17 45.21
CA LEU A 170 38.60 15.80 44.82
C LEU A 170 39.61 16.89 45.16
N VAL A 171 39.21 18.16 45.09
CA VAL A 171 40.04 19.32 45.45
C VAL A 171 40.22 19.43 46.96
N ARG A 172 39.16 19.25 47.77
CA ARG A 172 39.23 19.36 49.23
C ARG A 172 39.82 18.12 49.92
N ARG A 173 40.03 17.01 49.20
CA ARG A 173 40.50 15.69 49.72
C ARG A 173 39.67 15.15 50.89
N ASP A 174 38.39 15.49 50.95
CA ASP A 174 37.50 14.98 51.99
C ASP A 174 36.99 13.58 51.61
N THR A 175 37.55 12.56 52.29
CA THR A 175 37.21 11.15 52.02
C THR A 175 35.80 10.78 52.47
N GLN A 176 35.22 11.49 53.43
CA GLN A 176 33.85 11.24 53.90
C GLN A 176 32.81 11.76 52.88
N LEU A 177 33.05 12.95 52.32
CA LEU A 177 32.24 13.48 51.22
C LEU A 177 32.38 12.62 49.95
N LEU A 178 33.59 12.11 49.66
CA LEU A 178 33.82 11.18 48.54
C LEU A 178 33.00 9.91 48.65
N THR A 179 33.02 9.29 49.84
CA THR A 179 32.33 8.01 50.05
C THR A 179 30.81 8.20 50.00
N SER A 180 30.28 9.28 50.58
CA SER A 180 28.84 9.58 50.54
C SER A 180 28.34 9.94 49.15
N LEU A 181 29.09 10.76 48.39
CA LEU A 181 28.73 11.13 47.02
C LEU A 181 28.82 9.95 46.05
N GLY A 182 29.88 9.12 46.18
CA GLY A 182 30.04 7.89 45.41
C GLY A 182 28.92 6.88 45.68
N LEU A 183 28.51 6.71 46.94
CA LEU A 183 27.36 5.88 47.30
C LEU A 183 26.07 6.45 46.72
N GLY A 184 25.88 7.77 46.78
CA GLY A 184 24.74 8.46 46.17
C GLY A 184 24.66 8.25 44.66
N MET A 185 25.79 8.36 43.95
CA MET A 185 25.86 8.09 42.52
C MET A 185 25.50 6.65 42.18
N LEU A 186 26.05 5.68 42.92
CA LEU A 186 25.75 4.25 42.73
C LEU A 186 24.25 3.99 42.92
N LEU A 187 23.67 4.54 44.00
CA LEU A 187 22.26 4.36 44.33
C LEU A 187 21.35 5.02 43.29
N LEU A 188 21.70 6.23 42.83
CA LEU A 188 20.98 6.92 41.76
C LEU A 188 21.06 6.15 40.44
N PHE A 189 22.23 5.59 40.09
CA PHE A 189 22.41 4.77 38.91
C PHE A 189 21.53 3.51 38.94
N LEU A 190 21.54 2.79 40.08
CA LEU A 190 20.68 1.62 40.28
C LEU A 190 19.20 1.97 40.15
N PHE A 191 18.77 3.07 40.78
CA PHE A 191 17.39 3.52 40.73
C PHE A 191 16.97 3.91 39.31
N ARG A 192 17.84 4.63 38.58
CA ARG A 192 17.63 4.99 37.19
C ARG A 192 17.48 3.75 36.31
N ASN A 193 18.34 2.75 36.50
CA ASN A 193 18.32 1.51 35.73
C ASN A 193 17.03 0.72 35.98
N LEU A 194 16.61 0.62 37.25
CA LEU A 194 15.36 -0.05 37.63
C LEU A 194 14.13 0.60 36.97
N ILE A 195 14.02 1.92 37.01
CA ILE A 195 12.93 2.66 36.34
C ILE A 195 12.98 2.44 34.83
N SER A 196 14.18 2.44 34.23
CA SER A 196 14.35 2.19 32.79
C SER A 196 13.89 0.79 32.37
N LEU A 197 14.15 -0.23 33.20
CA LEU A 197 13.67 -1.60 32.96
C LEU A 197 12.14 -1.68 33.04
N LEU A 198 11.54 -1.03 34.05
CA LEU A 198 10.09 -0.94 34.18
C LEU A 198 9.46 -0.26 32.96
N GLN A 199 10.03 0.87 32.50
CA GLN A 199 9.60 1.55 31.29
C GLN A 199 9.67 0.62 30.07
N GLY A 200 10.78 -0.10 29.90
CA GLY A 200 10.95 -1.06 28.81
C GLY A 200 9.90 -2.16 28.82
N HIS A 201 9.54 -2.68 29.99
CA HIS A 201 8.48 -3.68 30.13
C HIS A 201 7.09 -3.11 29.78
N LEU A 202 6.77 -1.89 30.20
CA LEU A 202 5.52 -1.21 29.84
C LEU A 202 5.39 -1.02 28.33
N VAL A 203 6.46 -0.52 27.69
CA VAL A 203 6.49 -0.29 26.24
C VAL A 203 6.46 -1.61 25.46
N GLY A 204 7.16 -2.64 25.95
CA GLY A 204 7.15 -3.98 25.35
C GLY A 204 5.76 -4.62 25.36
N HIS A 205 5.08 -4.57 26.51
CA HIS A 205 3.70 -5.08 26.64
C HIS A 205 2.72 -4.29 25.74
N PHE A 206 2.93 -2.99 25.57
CA PHE A 206 2.16 -2.18 24.61
C PHE A 206 2.38 -2.61 23.16
N ALA A 207 3.64 -2.74 22.75
CA ALA A 207 4.00 -3.14 21.39
C ALA A 207 3.41 -4.51 21.03
N GLN A 208 3.47 -5.48 21.96
CA GLN A 208 2.88 -6.80 21.78
C GLN A 208 1.36 -6.74 21.58
N ARG A 209 0.64 -5.97 22.40
CA ARG A 209 -0.82 -5.80 22.23
C ARG A 209 -1.18 -5.16 20.90
N LEU A 210 -0.39 -4.18 20.46
CA LEU A 210 -0.61 -3.49 19.19
C LEU A 210 -0.36 -4.42 17.99
N GLN A 211 0.72 -5.22 18.04
CA GLN A 211 1.03 -6.22 17.02
C GLN A 211 -0.05 -7.30 16.94
N LEU A 212 -0.51 -7.83 18.08
CA LEU A 212 -1.58 -8.83 18.12
C LEU A 212 -2.92 -8.29 17.62
N GLY A 213 -3.27 -7.05 17.99
CA GLY A 213 -4.49 -6.41 17.51
C GLY A 213 -4.50 -6.25 15.99
N MET A 214 -3.40 -5.76 15.42
CA MET A 214 -3.26 -5.65 13.97
C MET A 214 -3.32 -7.02 13.29
N LEU A 215 -2.58 -8.02 13.82
CA LEU A 215 -2.54 -9.36 13.24
C LEU A 215 -3.92 -10.03 13.23
N LEU A 216 -4.72 -9.86 14.28
CA LEU A 216 -6.09 -10.38 14.36
C LEU A 216 -7.03 -9.68 13.36
N GLU A 217 -6.92 -8.37 13.22
CA GLU A 217 -7.70 -7.60 12.23
C GLU A 217 -7.39 -8.06 10.80
N TYR A 218 -6.10 -8.19 10.46
CA TYR A 218 -5.67 -8.72 9.16
C TYR A 218 -6.07 -10.18 8.98
N GLY A 219 -5.93 -11.01 10.01
CA GLY A 219 -6.33 -12.42 9.98
C GLY A 219 -7.83 -12.56 9.72
N HIS A 220 -8.67 -11.74 10.37
CA HIS A 220 -10.11 -11.74 10.14
C HIS A 220 -10.48 -11.26 8.74
N GLN A 221 -9.77 -10.25 8.23
CA GLN A 221 -9.96 -9.77 6.85
C GLN A 221 -9.59 -10.85 5.83
N LEU A 222 -8.49 -11.58 6.06
CA LEU A 222 -8.03 -12.70 5.23
C LEU A 222 -8.97 -13.90 5.30
N LEU A 223 -9.52 -14.21 6.48
CA LEU A 223 -10.48 -15.30 6.66
C LEU A 223 -11.89 -14.97 6.15
N ARG A 224 -12.21 -13.68 5.98
CA ARG A 224 -13.46 -13.22 5.36
C ARG A 224 -13.39 -13.14 3.83
N LEU A 225 -12.20 -13.30 3.24
CA LEU A 225 -12.10 -13.41 1.79
C LEU A 225 -12.76 -14.74 1.35
N PRO A 226 -13.83 -14.69 0.53
CA PRO A 226 -14.47 -15.91 0.05
C PRO A 226 -13.45 -16.77 -0.69
N ALA A 227 -13.56 -18.09 -0.54
CA ALA A 227 -12.65 -19.12 -1.05
C ALA A 227 -12.42 -19.13 -2.59
N ALA A 228 -12.87 -18.10 -3.31
CA ALA A 228 -12.75 -17.96 -4.76
C ALA A 228 -11.32 -17.62 -5.24
N SER A 229 -10.46 -17.02 -4.41
CA SER A 229 -9.10 -16.65 -4.84
C SER A 229 -8.06 -17.78 -4.76
N GLN A 230 -8.44 -18.97 -4.26
CA GLN A 230 -7.52 -20.11 -4.10
C GLN A 230 -7.48 -21.07 -5.30
N GLN A 231 -8.25 -20.80 -6.36
CA GLN A 231 -8.32 -21.69 -7.55
C GLN A 231 -7.47 -21.25 -8.75
N VAL A 232 -6.62 -20.23 -8.62
CA VAL A 232 -5.74 -19.79 -9.72
C VAL A 232 -4.30 -19.68 -9.23
N VAL A 233 -3.68 -20.83 -8.97
CA VAL A 233 -2.21 -21.03 -9.01
C VAL A 233 -1.94 -22.33 -9.74
#